data_AF-A0A519W019-F1
#
_entry.id   AF-A0A519W019-F1
#
_cell.length_a   1.000
_cell.length_b   1.000
_cell.length_c   1.000
_cell.angle_alpha   90.00
_cell.angle_beta   90.00
_cell.angle_gamma   90.00
#
_symmetry.space_group_name_H-M   'P 1'
#
loop_
_entity.id
_entity.type
_entity.pdbx_description
1 polymer ?
#
loop_
_entity_poly.entity_id
_entity_poly.type
_entity_poly.pdbx_seq_one_letter_code
_entity_poly.pdbx_strand_id
1 'polypeptide(L)' 'MPRRKHVNIELDGLPKLLGAEVYQESPRFICLLPNDVHQSVVGKGGSVAEAVENWDVKLQAHLRNAGDEDPVV' A
#
# COMPACT_ATOMS: atom_id res chain seq x y z
N MET A 1 4.09 18.63 9.04
CA MET A 1 3.76 17.40 8.30
C MET A 1 5.07 16.66 8.05
N PRO A 2 5.22 15.40 8.48
CA PRO A 2 6.42 14.63 8.16
C PRO A 2 6.52 14.50 6.63
N ARG A 3 7.70 14.82 6.08
CA ARG A 3 7.95 14.72 4.64
C ARG A 3 8.03 13.24 4.28
N ARG A 4 6.99 12.73 3.61
CA ARG A 4 7.04 11.40 2.99
C ARG A 4 8.04 11.46 1.83
N LYS A 5 9.06 10.61 1.87
CA LYS A 5 10.01 10.48 0.77
C LYS A 5 9.59 9.28 -0.08
N HIS A 6 9.25 9.51 -1.35
CA HIS A 6 8.96 8.40 -2.26
C HIS A 6 10.20 7.51 -2.40
N VAL A 7 10.02 6.22 -2.20
CA VAL A 7 11.07 5.21 -2.36
C VAL A 7 10.81 4.56 -3.70
N ASN A 8 11.63 4.92 -4.68
CA ASN A 8 11.50 4.38 -6.03
C ASN A 8 12.03 2.93 -6.02
N ILE A 9 11.12 1.98 -5.81
CA ILE A 9 11.41 0.54 -5.81
C ILE A 9 10.58 -0.12 -6.90
N GLU A 10 11.15 -1.12 -7.55
CA GLU A 10 10.35 -2.01 -8.39
C GLU A 10 9.61 -2.98 -7.49
N LEU A 11 8.29 -2.83 -7.41
CA LEU A 11 7.41 -3.83 -6.83
C LEU A 11 7.18 -4.94 -7.85
N ASP A 12 6.90 -6.14 -7.34
CA ASP A 12 6.50 -7.31 -8.13
C ASP A 12 5.10 -7.78 -7.74
N GLY A 13 4.44 -8.55 -8.61
CA GLY A 13 3.14 -9.15 -8.34
C GLY A 13 1.97 -8.15 -8.31
N LEU A 14 0.98 -8.42 -7.45
CA LEU A 14 -0.23 -7.59 -7.28
C LEU A 14 0.06 -6.11 -6.95
N PRO A 15 1.01 -5.78 -6.05
CA PRO A 15 1.37 -4.38 -5.80
C PRO A 15 1.81 -3.64 -7.07
N LYS A 16 2.55 -4.29 -7.98
CA LYS A 16 2.96 -3.71 -9.26
C LYS A 16 1.76 -3.49 -10.19
N LEU A 17 0.89 -4.50 -10.29
CA LEU A 17 -0.29 -4.45 -11.17
C LEU A 17 -1.27 -3.36 -10.76
N LEU A 18 -1.44 -3.14 -9.46
CA LEU A 18 -2.32 -2.12 -8.91
C LEU A 18 -1.65 -0.73 -8.81
N GLY A 19 -0.37 -0.62 -9.15
CA GLY A 19 0.37 0.65 -9.10
C GLY A 19 0.59 1.16 -7.67
N ALA A 20 0.82 0.26 -6.72
CA ALA A 20 1.14 0.63 -5.35
C ALA A 20 2.49 1.38 -5.30
N GLU A 21 2.60 2.31 -4.36
CA GLU A 21 3.78 3.12 -4.14
C GLU A 21 4.26 2.98 -2.70
N VAL A 22 5.59 3.01 -2.52
CA VAL A 22 6.23 2.92 -1.21
C VAL A 22 6.86 4.25 -0.83
N TYR A 23 6.57 4.68 0.39
CA TYR A 23 7.06 5.91 0.98
C TYR A 23 7.82 5.62 2.26
N GLN A 24 8.90 6.36 2.49
CA GLN A 24 9.61 6.39 3.76
C GLN A 24 9.03 7.50 4.64
N GLU A 25 8.52 7.11 5.81
CA GLU A 25 8.07 7.99 6.88
C GLU A 25 8.84 7.60 8.15
N SER A 26 10.07 8.12 8.30
CA SER A 26 10.99 7.72 9.38
C SER A 26 10.33 7.71 10.76
N PRO A 27 10.40 6.59 11.51
CA PRO A 27 11.26 5.41 11.32
C PRO A 27 10.64 4.25 10.52
N ARG A 28 9.59 4.48 9.73
CA ARG A 28 8.78 3.44 9.07
C ARG A 28 8.73 3.60 7.56
N PHE A 29 8.24 2.56 6.90
CA PHE A 29 7.86 2.53 5.49
C PHE A 29 6.35 2.35 5.39
N ILE A 30 5.77 2.92 4.34
CA ILE A 30 4.34 2.89 4.05
C ILE A 30 4.17 2.45 2.60
N CYS A 31 3.38 1.42 2.37
CA CYS A 31 2.91 1.01 1.06
C CYS A 31 1.44 1.41 0.93
N LEU A 32 1.10 2.15 -0.12
CA LEU A 32 -0.26 2.64 -0.36
C LEU A 32 -0.58 2.66 -1.85
N LEU A 33 -1.87 2.63 -2.18
CA LEU A 33 -2.32 2.87 -3.54
C LEU A 33 -2.58 4.37 -3.72
N PRO A 34 -1.95 5.04 -4.69
CA PRO A 34 -2.21 6.47 -4.93
C PRO A 34 -3.67 6.74 -5.34
N ASN A 35 -4.33 5.76 -5.96
CA ASN A 35 -5.75 5.84 -6.34
C ASN A 35 -6.72 5.55 -5.19
N ASP A 36 -6.25 4.99 -4.08
CA ASP A 36 -7.06 4.73 -2.89
C ASP A 36 -7.16 5.99 -2.02
N VAL A 37 -8.10 6.85 -2.39
CA VAL A 37 -8.38 8.14 -1.71
C VAL A 37 -8.71 7.93 -0.23
N HIS A 38 -9.35 6.81 0.10
CA HIS A 38 -9.78 6.49 1.46
C HIS A 38 -8.68 5.85 2.31
N GLN A 39 -7.53 5.51 1.73
CA GLN A 39 -6.44 4.81 2.42
C GLN A 39 -6.93 3.51 3.08
N SER A 40 -7.89 2.84 2.45
CA SER A 40 -8.45 1.56 2.86
C SER A 40 -7.37 0.47 2.90
N VAL A 41 -6.47 0.48 1.92
CA VAL A 41 -5.39 -0.49 1.74
C VAL A 41 -4.04 0.21 1.92
N VAL A 42 -3.63 0.35 3.19
CA VAL A 42 -2.33 0.94 3.56
C VAL A 42 -1.53 0.01 4.47
N GLY A 43 -0.42 -0.51 3.96
CA GLY A 43 0.55 -1.28 4.72
C GLY A 43 1.61 -0.38 5.35
N LYS A 44 2.03 -0.72 6.57
CA LYS A 44 3.09 0.00 7.30
C LYS A 44 4.07 -1.00 7.87
N GLY A 45 5.36 -0.69 7.86
CA GLY A 45 6.39 -1.60 8.35
C GLY A 45 7.66 -0.86 8.79
N GLY A 46 8.53 -1.53 9.55
CA GLY A 46 9.90 -1.07 9.81
C GLY A 46 10.83 -1.25 8.60
N SER A 47 10.42 -2.09 7.65
CA SER A 47 11.08 -2.30 6.36
C SER A 47 10.10 -2.17 5.19
N VAL A 48 10.63 -2.04 3.98
CA VAL A 48 9.85 -2.06 2.74
C VAL A 48 9.07 -3.39 2.61
N ALA A 49 9.72 -4.52 2.89
CA ALA A 49 9.09 -5.84 2.81
C ALA A 49 7.89 -5.96 3.75
N GLU A 50 8.06 -5.56 5.01
CA GLU A 50 6.95 -5.54 5.99
C GLU A 50 5.81 -4.60 5.56
N ALA A 51 6.13 -3.44 4.98
CA ALA A 51 5.11 -2.52 4.50
C ALA A 51 4.30 -3.12 3.34
N VAL A 52 4.93 -3.84 2.42
CA VAL A 52 4.28 -4.52 1.29
C VAL A 52 3.47 -5.73 1.76
N GLU A 53 4.00 -6.55 2.67
CA GLU A 53 3.29 -7.70 3.23
C GLU A 53 2.03 -7.27 3.99
N ASN A 54 2.14 -6.24 4.84
CA ASN A 54 0.98 -5.68 5.55
C ASN A 54 -0.02 -5.03 4.60
N TRP A 55 0.43 -4.52 3.45
CA TRP A 55 -0.46 -4.00 2.42
C TRP A 55 -1.23 -5.13 1.74
N ASP A 56 -0.58 -6.25 1.41
CA ASP A 56 -1.23 -7.41 0.79
C ASP A 56 -2.29 -8.05 1.72
N VAL A 57 -1.96 -8.20 3.01
CA VAL A 57 -2.92 -8.69 4.01
C VAL A 57 -4.16 -7.78 4.10
N LYS A 58 -3.95 -6.46 4.05
CA LYS A 58 -5.07 -5.51 4.04
C LYS A 58 -5.85 -5.54 2.74
N LEU A 59 -5.18 -5.71 1.60
CA LEU A 59 -5.84 -5.84 0.32
C LEU A 59 -6.76 -7.06 0.34
N GLN A 60 -6.26 -8.22 0.79
CA GLN A 60 -7.07 -9.42 0.91
C GLN A 60 -8.26 -9.24 1.86
N ALA A 61 -8.07 -8.56 3.00
CA ALA A 61 -9.15 -8.26 3.92
C ALA A 61 -10.19 -7.28 3.32
N HIS A 62 -9.71 -6.30 2.55
CA HIS A 62 -10.55 -5.34 1.84
C HIS A 62 -11.36 -6.03 0.75
N LEU A 63 -10.71 -6.81 -0.13
CA LEU A 63 -11.35 -7.58 -1.21
C LEU A 63 -12.39 -8.58 -0.70
N ARG A 64 -12.25 -9.11 0.52
CA ARG A 64 -13.27 -9.99 1.13
C ARG A 64 -14.58 -9.26 1.48
N ASN A 65 -14.50 -7.95 1.70
CA ASN A 65 -15.63 -7.12 2.12
C ASN A 65 -16.04 -6.09 1.06
N ALA A 66 -15.22 -5.90 0.02
CA ALA A 66 -15.46 -5.00 -1.07
C ALA A 66 -16.55 -5.56 -2.00
N GLY A 67 -17.57 -4.75 -2.29
CA GLY A 67 -18.50 -5.00 -3.38
C GLY A 67 -17.93 -4.53 -4.72
N ASP A 68 -18.62 -4.83 -5.83
CA ASP A 68 -18.20 -4.48 -7.20
C ASP A 68 -18.01 -2.96 -7.46
N GLU A 69 -18.42 -2.09 -6.54
CA GLU A 69 -18.29 -0.62 -6.65
C GLU A 69 -17.08 -0.05 -5.92
N ASP A 70 -16.21 -0.90 -5.35
CA ASP A 70 -15.05 -0.42 -4.60
C ASP A 70 -13.94 0.07 -5.53
N PRO A 71 -13.41 1.30 -5.35
CA PRO A 71 -12.41 1.89 -6.25
C PRO A 71 -11.06 1.16 -6.28
N VAL A 72 -10.86 0.17 -5.39
CA VAL A 72 -9.68 -0.68 -5.34
C VAL A 72 -9.86 -1.99 -6.15
N VAL A 73 -11.11 -2.39 -6.45
CA VAL A 73 -11.49 -3.62 -7.18
C VAL A 73 -11.62 -3.36 -8.69
#